data_AF-A0AAX6FLW8-F1
#
_entry.id   AF-A0AAX6FLW8-F1
#
_cell.length_a   1.000
_cell.length_b   1.000
_cell.length_c   1.000
_cell.angle_alpha   90.00
_cell.angle_beta   90.00
_cell.angle_gamma   90.00
#
_symmetry.space_group_name_H-M   'P 1'
#
loop_
_entity.id
_entity.type
_entity.pdbx_description
1 polymer ?
#
loop_
_entity_poly.entity_id
_entity_poly.type
_entity_poly.pdbx_seq_one_letter_code
_entity_poly.pdbx_strand_id
1 'polypeptide(L)'
;MKLQAIEDTDTSRDLISSLPPIAASLHDRFLRSHCSSCFLLLPKIPPSSQNAPPIPCSLCDSVLYCSSRCSSSDHPRHVSSSECLLLRIQSHPSSSSSADVRAALRLLHSLLTLPSSSRPGRLGGLFAGSLDEVLGEEGSEAGTRIRQGAELMKRVRSAKRAGSGEMEEEEEEVAMWAVLANAVDVQVGEGAAPGIAVYGPAFSWLDHNCSPNACYRFEPTSPSRSSVGVLVSPAGAKEPPEMWEIWIGDESKLIQGLTIYGPRITVRSIKPIKKGEEVSITYTDLLQPKATRHLDLWLKYRFVCCCNRCLASPEMYIDYILNCDARNMDSNHDYFRDADCKELDDFLDQTISEFMSDGSPEACCEKIENLLYKIFQYCQFQEPSTFLLHPLHYLSLNAYLTLASVYRILGSNMIDTGLDEGDTQEAFKMRRAAAAYSLLLAGATHHLFLSEPSLITSTTVFWVSAGESIMDLVRSSCGLDLGLVSHNSRFMPVEDPFASMDDCKATSMRFHECMLSHLTRSWMYLVEGFSYLENIESPIDFSWLGKITKILTGGKTTDLGKHFEYRCRPETGFEEEMRVLFQLAVYCLTYGRYLANICYGPQCYLSDKVGNLLSIRSLGTG
;
A
#
# COMPACT_ATOMS: atom_id res chain seq x y z
N MET A 1 -12.25 -1.15 21.96
CA MET A 1 -13.57 -0.57 21.64
C MET A 1 -13.71 -0.78 20.16
N LYS A 2 -14.80 -1.42 19.71
CA LYS A 2 -15.05 -1.68 18.28
C LYS A 2 -15.85 -0.53 17.70
N LEU A 3 -15.66 -0.23 16.42
CA LEU A 3 -16.52 0.70 15.70
C LEU A 3 -17.52 -0.05 14.83
N GLN A 4 -18.76 0.41 14.84
CA GLN A 4 -19.86 -0.18 14.07
C GLN A 4 -20.56 0.88 13.22
N ALA A 5 -21.11 0.47 12.08
CA ALA A 5 -21.87 1.36 11.21
C ALA A 5 -23.17 1.84 11.88
N ILE A 6 -23.49 3.13 11.74
CA ILE A 6 -24.71 3.74 12.32
C ILE A 6 -25.95 3.41 11.47
N GLU A 7 -25.75 3.17 10.17
CA GLU A 7 -26.78 2.87 9.18
C GLU A 7 -26.28 1.86 8.14
N ASP A 8 -27.21 1.31 7.36
CA ASP A 8 -26.87 0.47 6.21
C ASP A 8 -26.09 1.31 5.19
N THR A 9 -24.90 0.84 4.84
CA THR A 9 -23.97 1.55 3.97
C THR A 9 -23.62 0.66 2.78
N ASP A 10 -23.82 1.15 1.56
CA ASP A 10 -23.36 0.46 0.35
C ASP A 10 -21.84 0.52 0.20
N THR A 11 -21.31 -0.22 -0.77
CA THR A 11 -19.92 -0.08 -1.23
C THR A 11 -19.66 1.35 -1.73
N SER A 12 -18.39 1.82 -1.70
CA SER A 12 -17.99 3.12 -2.23
C SER A 12 -18.61 4.30 -1.45
N ARG A 13 -18.65 4.22 -0.11
CA ARG A 13 -19.15 5.30 0.77
C ARG A 13 -18.11 5.72 1.80
N ASP A 14 -17.86 7.03 1.93
CA ASP A 14 -16.96 7.55 2.96
C ASP A 14 -17.65 7.42 4.34
N LEU A 15 -17.09 6.58 5.20
CA LEU A 15 -17.56 6.30 6.56
C LEU A 15 -17.03 7.33 7.56
N ILE A 16 -15.80 7.78 7.36
CA ILE A 16 -15.15 8.83 8.14
C ILE A 16 -14.49 9.75 7.14
N SER A 17 -14.85 11.03 7.13
CA SER A 17 -14.38 11.98 6.11
C SER A 17 -13.36 12.96 6.67
N SER A 18 -12.17 13.00 6.06
CA SER A 18 -11.17 14.06 6.27
C SER A 18 -10.79 14.28 7.75
N LEU A 19 -10.53 13.19 8.47
CA LEU A 19 -10.13 13.24 9.88
C LEU A 19 -8.67 13.75 9.99
N PRO A 20 -8.39 14.83 10.74
CA PRO A 20 -7.02 15.30 10.96
C PRO A 20 -6.24 14.38 11.92
N PRO A 21 -4.90 14.35 11.83
CA PRO A 21 -4.07 13.59 12.76
C PRO A 21 -4.06 14.27 14.14
N ILE A 22 -3.73 13.52 15.18
CA ILE A 22 -3.34 14.03 16.51
C ILE A 22 -1.87 14.41 16.51
N ALA A 23 -1.04 13.57 15.93
CA ALA A 23 0.38 13.78 15.79
C ALA A 23 0.83 13.24 14.44
N ALA A 24 1.72 13.96 13.77
CA ALA A 24 2.31 13.53 12.51
C ALA A 24 3.76 14.01 12.44
N SER A 25 4.61 13.21 11.83
CA SER A 25 6.03 13.49 11.65
C SER A 25 6.54 12.90 10.33
N LEU A 26 7.26 13.68 9.54
CA LEU A 26 8.01 13.19 8.38
C LEU A 26 9.05 12.15 8.80
N HIS A 27 9.47 11.24 7.93
CA HIS A 27 10.73 10.52 8.12
C HIS A 27 11.92 11.44 7.87
N ASP A 28 13.04 11.13 8.50
CA ASP A 28 14.23 12.00 8.53
C ASP A 28 14.76 12.29 7.12
N ARG A 29 14.73 11.29 6.23
CA ARG A 29 15.10 11.41 4.82
C ARG A 29 14.25 12.41 4.02
N PHE A 30 13.05 12.75 4.52
CA PHE A 30 12.09 13.62 3.83
C PHE A 30 11.98 15.03 4.44
N LEU A 31 12.66 15.32 5.56
CA LEU A 31 12.61 16.62 6.26
C LEU A 31 12.99 17.81 5.36
N ARG A 32 13.87 17.59 4.37
CA ARG A 32 14.35 18.62 3.43
C ARG A 32 13.67 18.62 2.07
N SER A 33 12.83 17.63 1.78
CA SER A 33 12.16 17.50 0.48
C SER A 33 10.65 17.68 0.56
N HIS A 34 10.05 17.52 1.73
CA HIS A 34 8.61 17.61 1.94
C HIS A 34 8.26 18.69 2.97
N CYS A 35 7.04 19.22 2.86
CA CYS A 35 6.53 20.15 3.85
C CYS A 35 6.24 19.42 5.17
N SER A 36 6.81 19.91 6.28
CA SER A 36 6.59 19.36 7.63
C SER A 36 5.12 19.38 8.08
N SER A 37 4.32 20.29 7.53
CA SER A 37 2.90 20.42 7.86
C SER A 37 2.00 19.51 7.03
N CYS A 38 2.06 19.59 5.69
CA CYS A 38 1.10 18.88 4.81
C CYS A 38 1.66 17.63 4.13
N PHE A 39 2.94 17.32 4.32
CA PHE A 39 3.67 16.20 3.73
C PHE A 39 3.77 16.21 2.20
N LEU A 40 3.33 17.26 1.52
CA LEU A 40 3.51 17.41 0.08
C LEU A 40 4.96 17.71 -0.26
N LEU A 41 5.42 17.20 -1.41
CA LEU A 41 6.72 17.48 -1.98
C LEU A 41 6.89 18.99 -2.19
N LEU A 42 8.03 19.52 -1.76
CA LEU A 42 8.36 20.93 -1.94
C LEU A 42 8.75 21.19 -3.40
N PRO A 43 8.31 22.33 -3.98
CA PRO A 43 8.70 22.67 -5.35
C PRO A 43 10.22 22.84 -5.44
N LYS A 44 10.84 22.15 -6.41
CA LYS A 44 12.21 22.45 -6.82
C LYS A 44 12.15 23.78 -7.59
N ILE A 45 12.61 24.87 -7.00
CA ILE A 45 12.57 26.19 -7.63
C ILE A 45 13.74 26.31 -8.62
N PRO A 46 13.51 26.37 -9.95
CA PRO A 46 14.52 26.88 -10.85
C PRO A 46 14.72 28.39 -10.61
N PRO A 47 15.92 28.94 -10.86
CA PRO A 47 16.29 30.32 -10.53
C PRO A 47 15.42 31.41 -11.18
N SER A 48 14.50 31.05 -12.09
CA SER A 48 13.62 31.95 -12.84
C SER A 48 12.13 31.89 -12.46
N SER A 49 11.70 31.06 -11.50
CA SER A 49 10.26 30.90 -11.20
C SER A 49 9.72 31.92 -10.18
N GLN A 50 8.46 32.33 -10.35
CA GLN A 50 7.72 33.24 -9.44
C GLN A 50 7.26 32.57 -8.12
N ASN A 51 7.60 31.31 -7.88
CA ASN A 51 7.19 30.61 -6.66
C ASN A 51 8.08 31.02 -5.48
N ALA A 52 7.46 31.35 -4.35
CA ALA A 52 8.19 31.68 -3.13
C ALA A 52 8.99 30.46 -2.62
N PRO A 53 10.21 30.66 -2.09
CA PRO A 53 11.02 29.59 -1.52
C PRO A 53 10.33 28.91 -0.34
N PRO A 54 10.59 27.60 -0.11
CA PRO A 54 10.19 26.93 1.11
C PRO A 54 10.67 27.71 2.34
N ILE A 55 9.81 27.82 3.35
CA ILE A 55 10.07 28.57 4.58
C ILE A 55 10.72 27.62 5.60
N PRO A 56 11.96 27.85 6.06
CA PRO A 56 12.58 27.03 7.09
C PRO A 56 12.07 27.39 8.50
N CYS A 57 12.21 26.44 9.43
CA CYS A 57 12.06 26.74 10.86
C CYS A 57 13.17 27.68 11.33
N SER A 58 12.79 28.82 11.92
CA SER A 58 13.72 29.84 12.41
C SER A 58 14.64 29.43 13.57
N LEU A 59 14.40 28.27 14.20
CA LEU A 59 15.13 27.82 15.39
C LEU A 59 16.06 26.63 15.16
N CYS A 60 15.68 25.69 14.30
CA CYS A 60 16.45 24.46 14.04
C CYS A 60 16.90 24.29 12.59
N ASP A 61 16.32 25.05 11.65
CA ASP A 61 16.57 24.95 10.20
C ASP A 61 16.40 23.52 9.61
N SER A 62 15.78 22.62 10.37
CA SER A 62 15.71 21.19 10.04
C SER A 62 14.45 20.82 9.29
N VAL A 63 13.37 21.60 9.45
CA VAL A 63 12.07 21.40 8.80
C VAL A 63 11.73 22.56 7.87
N LEU A 64 11.04 22.25 6.78
CA LEU A 64 10.63 23.21 5.75
C LEU A 64 9.10 23.25 5.59
N TYR A 65 8.57 24.41 5.20
CA TYR A 65 7.15 24.63 4.94
C TYR A 65 6.91 25.16 3.53
N CYS A 66 5.86 24.68 2.85
CA CYS A 66 5.54 25.14 1.49
C CYS A 66 4.88 26.53 1.43
N SER A 67 4.37 27.03 2.56
CA SER A 67 3.65 28.31 2.63
C SER A 67 3.65 28.89 4.04
N SER A 68 3.36 30.18 4.15
CA SER A 68 3.15 30.86 5.45
C SER A 68 2.05 30.19 6.26
N ARG A 69 0.97 29.73 5.60
CA ARG A 69 -0.13 28.99 6.22
C ARG A 69 0.34 27.70 6.89
N CYS A 70 1.16 26.89 6.20
CA CYS A 70 1.73 25.67 6.77
C CYS A 70 2.69 25.98 7.92
N SER A 71 3.54 27.00 7.76
CA SER A 71 4.48 27.43 8.82
C SER A 71 3.74 27.89 10.07
N SER A 72 2.78 28.81 9.94
CA SER A 72 2.01 29.33 11.08
C SER A 72 1.20 28.25 11.80
N SER A 73 0.81 27.17 11.11
CA SER A 73 0.10 26.08 11.76
C SER A 73 0.98 25.07 12.46
N ASP A 74 2.12 24.68 11.90
CA ASP A 74 2.93 23.58 12.44
C ASP A 74 4.04 24.09 13.37
N HIS A 75 4.62 25.26 13.08
CA HIS A 75 5.76 25.80 13.82
C HIS A 75 5.51 25.92 15.33
N PRO A 76 4.37 26.45 15.83
CA PRO A 76 4.12 26.51 17.27
C PRO A 76 4.19 25.14 17.95
N ARG A 77 3.61 24.10 17.32
CA ARG A 77 3.63 22.71 17.81
C ARG A 77 4.99 22.06 17.73
N HIS A 78 5.68 22.25 16.61
CA HIS A 78 7.06 21.80 16.43
C HIS A 78 7.96 22.30 17.56
N VAL A 79 7.79 23.55 17.99
CA VAL A 79 8.57 24.15 19.10
C VAL A 79 8.03 23.73 20.47
N SER A 80 6.71 23.73 20.67
CA SER A 80 6.07 23.45 21.97
C SER A 80 6.21 21.99 22.40
N SER A 81 6.25 21.05 21.44
CA SER A 81 6.44 19.61 21.70
C SER A 81 7.87 19.20 22.04
N SER A 82 8.85 20.11 21.95
CA SER A 82 10.29 19.81 22.03
C SER A 82 10.86 19.04 20.83
N GLU A 83 10.08 18.79 19.78
CA GLU A 83 10.60 18.24 18.52
C GLU A 83 11.71 19.12 17.93
N CYS A 84 11.49 20.44 17.92
CA CYS A 84 12.49 21.41 17.46
C CYS A 84 13.83 21.29 18.20
N LEU A 85 13.79 21.01 19.50
CA LEU A 85 14.99 20.84 20.31
C LEU A 85 15.66 19.49 20.03
N LEU A 86 14.88 18.44 19.84
CA LEU A 86 15.39 17.12 19.46
C LEU A 86 16.19 17.19 18.16
N LEU A 87 15.61 17.76 17.10
CA LEU A 87 16.30 17.91 15.80
C LEU A 87 17.57 18.76 15.90
N ARG A 88 17.57 19.77 16.77
CA ARG A 88 18.74 20.63 16.97
C ARG A 88 19.89 19.90 17.69
N ILE A 89 19.56 19.01 18.64
CA ILE A 89 20.54 18.20 19.38
C ILE A 89 21.03 17.02 18.55
N GLN A 90 20.17 16.43 17.72
CA GLN A 90 20.48 15.31 16.82
C GLN A 90 21.05 15.78 15.47
N SER A 91 21.81 16.87 15.44
CA SER A 91 22.36 17.45 14.20
C SER A 91 23.36 16.56 13.46
N HIS A 92 23.69 15.38 14.01
CA HIS A 92 24.41 14.30 13.33
C HIS A 92 23.45 13.12 13.04
N PRO A 93 23.44 12.57 11.81
CA PRO A 93 22.56 11.48 11.45
C PRO A 93 22.90 10.23 12.27
N SER A 94 22.02 9.86 13.20
CA SER A 94 21.96 8.49 13.71
C SER A 94 21.41 7.57 12.62
N SER A 95 21.86 6.32 12.58
CA SER A 95 21.35 5.33 11.62
C SER A 95 19.86 5.02 11.79
N SER A 96 19.29 5.34 12.96
CA SER A 96 17.87 5.09 13.27
C SER A 96 17.02 6.34 13.08
N SER A 97 15.90 6.22 12.35
CA SER A 97 14.94 7.31 12.11
C SER A 97 14.37 7.83 13.42
N SER A 98 14.24 9.14 13.58
CA SER A 98 13.65 9.79 14.77
C SER A 98 12.14 10.06 14.66
N ALA A 99 11.47 9.60 13.59
CA ALA A 99 10.11 10.01 13.25
C ALA A 99 9.06 9.59 14.30
N ASP A 100 9.18 8.40 14.86
CA ASP A 100 8.37 7.86 15.95
C ASP A 100 8.56 8.67 17.25
N VAL A 101 9.80 8.98 17.63
CA VAL A 101 10.13 9.83 18.80
C VAL A 101 9.53 11.23 18.63
N ARG A 102 9.65 11.81 17.44
CA ARG A 102 9.08 13.13 17.11
C ARG A 102 7.56 13.11 17.12
N ALA A 103 6.93 12.05 16.60
CA ALA A 103 5.49 11.86 16.69
C ALA A 103 5.03 11.68 18.15
N ALA A 104 5.78 10.96 18.99
CA ALA A 104 5.45 10.74 20.40
C ALA A 104 5.56 12.03 21.23
N LEU A 105 6.57 12.87 20.98
CA LEU A 105 6.67 14.21 21.54
C LEU A 105 5.46 15.09 21.17
N ARG A 106 5.07 15.07 19.89
CA ARG A 106 3.89 15.79 19.39
C ARG A 106 2.60 15.25 20.02
N LEU A 107 2.48 13.94 20.19
CA LEU A 107 1.33 13.28 20.82
C LEU A 107 1.18 13.69 22.29
N LEU A 108 2.24 13.55 23.10
CA LEU A 108 2.22 13.95 24.50
C LEU A 108 1.85 15.43 24.66
N HIS A 109 2.44 16.31 23.85
CA HIS A 109 2.10 17.72 23.89
C HIS A 109 0.61 17.95 23.60
N SER A 110 0.04 17.27 22.62
CA SER A 110 -1.38 17.39 22.25
C SER A 110 -2.30 16.87 23.36
N LEU A 111 -1.95 15.75 24.00
CA LEU A 111 -2.77 15.16 25.07
C LEU A 111 -2.72 15.93 26.39
N LEU A 112 -1.58 16.56 26.72
CA LEU A 112 -1.47 17.45 27.89
C LEU A 112 -2.39 18.67 27.82
N THR A 113 -2.92 18.99 26.64
CA THR A 113 -3.90 20.08 26.46
C THR A 113 -5.36 19.63 26.58
N LEU A 114 -5.62 18.33 26.75
CA LEU A 114 -6.95 17.76 26.86
C LEU A 114 -7.31 17.40 28.32
N PRO A 115 -8.61 17.34 28.67
CA PRO A 115 -9.06 16.85 29.98
C PRO A 115 -8.56 15.43 30.23
N SER A 116 -8.03 15.19 31.43
CA SER A 116 -7.50 13.87 31.81
C SER A 116 -8.66 12.86 31.96
N SER A 117 -8.77 11.92 31.03
CA SER A 117 -9.46 10.66 31.28
C SER A 117 -8.46 9.51 31.22
N SER A 118 -8.04 9.02 32.38
CA SER A 118 -7.15 7.86 32.46
C SER A 118 -7.99 6.59 32.38
N ARG A 119 -7.67 5.76 31.39
CA ARG A 119 -8.14 4.36 31.36
C ARG A 119 -6.90 3.47 31.29
N PRO A 120 -6.83 2.39 32.10
CA PRO A 120 -5.72 1.45 32.03
C PRO A 120 -5.49 0.97 30.59
N GLY A 121 -4.22 0.95 30.16
CA GLY A 121 -3.82 0.51 28.81
C GLY A 121 -4.25 1.44 27.67
N ARG A 122 -4.61 2.71 27.94
CA ARG A 122 -4.93 3.69 26.91
C ARG A 122 -4.31 5.06 27.19
N LEU A 123 -3.86 5.71 26.13
CA LEU A 123 -3.34 7.09 26.16
C LEU A 123 -4.21 7.97 25.25
N GLY A 124 -5.01 8.88 25.81
CA GLY A 124 -5.93 9.72 25.01
C GLY A 124 -6.97 8.92 24.19
N GLY A 125 -7.31 7.71 24.65
CA GLY A 125 -8.16 6.75 23.95
C GLY A 125 -7.41 5.81 22.99
N LEU A 126 -6.16 6.09 22.63
CA LEU A 126 -5.32 5.24 21.79
C LEU A 126 -4.96 3.94 22.50
N PHE A 127 -4.66 2.89 21.74
CA PHE A 127 -4.17 1.65 22.32
C PHE A 127 -2.77 1.85 22.90
N ALA A 128 -2.58 1.51 24.18
CA ALA A 128 -1.29 1.47 24.85
C ALA A 128 -1.22 0.29 25.84
N GLY A 129 -2.00 -0.77 25.59
CA GLY A 129 -2.04 -1.98 26.41
C GLY A 129 -0.86 -2.91 26.10
N SER A 130 -0.61 -3.89 26.95
CA SER A 130 0.50 -4.85 26.80
C SER A 130 1.91 -4.23 26.79
N LEU A 131 2.08 -2.99 27.28
CA LEU A 131 3.40 -2.36 27.38
C LEU A 131 4.36 -3.20 28.21
N ASP A 132 3.92 -3.68 29.38
CA ASP A 132 4.73 -4.51 30.28
C ASP A 132 5.21 -5.80 29.60
N GLU A 133 4.36 -6.43 28.79
CA GLU A 133 4.70 -7.64 28.02
C GLU A 133 5.78 -7.33 26.97
N VAL A 134 5.65 -6.21 26.26
CA VAL A 134 6.61 -5.77 25.23
C VAL A 134 7.96 -5.38 25.86
N LEU A 135 7.95 -4.72 27.02
CA LEU A 135 9.16 -4.30 27.73
C LEU A 135 9.87 -5.47 28.44
N GLY A 136 9.10 -6.45 28.92
CA GLY A 136 9.59 -7.65 29.61
C GLY A 136 10.13 -8.75 28.68
N GLU A 137 9.83 -8.69 27.38
CA GLU A 137 10.34 -9.63 26.38
C GLU A 137 11.84 -9.40 26.12
N GLU A 138 12.68 -10.35 26.53
CA GLU A 138 14.13 -10.31 26.31
C GLU A 138 14.47 -10.27 24.82
N GLY A 139 15.36 -9.35 24.43
CA GLY A 139 15.76 -9.19 23.03
C GLY A 139 14.72 -8.52 22.12
N SER A 140 13.59 -8.05 22.67
CA SER A 140 12.56 -7.33 21.91
C SER A 140 13.14 -6.04 21.30
N GLU A 141 13.16 -5.99 19.96
CA GLU A 141 13.53 -4.78 19.21
C GLU A 141 12.58 -3.62 19.56
N ALA A 142 11.27 -3.91 19.63
CA ALA A 142 10.26 -2.94 20.02
C ALA A 142 10.50 -2.42 21.46
N GLY A 143 10.76 -3.30 22.42
CA GLY A 143 11.05 -2.90 23.80
C GLY A 143 12.32 -2.04 23.92
N THR A 144 13.36 -2.39 23.16
CA THR A 144 14.59 -1.59 23.06
C THR A 144 14.31 -0.22 22.46
N ARG A 145 13.50 -0.17 21.39
CA ARG A 145 13.13 1.06 20.72
C ARG A 145 12.31 2.00 21.61
N ILE A 146 11.36 1.44 22.38
CA ILE A 146 10.54 2.20 23.34
C ILE A 146 11.43 2.86 24.39
N ARG A 147 12.31 2.09 25.05
CA ARG A 147 13.23 2.61 26.09
C ARG A 147 14.16 3.71 25.56
N GLN A 148 14.77 3.49 24.39
CA GLN A 148 15.65 4.49 23.77
C GLN A 148 14.90 5.77 23.38
N GLY A 149 13.71 5.63 22.79
CA GLY A 149 12.86 6.76 22.43
C GLY A 149 12.42 7.55 23.66
N ALA A 150 11.99 6.85 24.71
CA ALA A 150 11.55 7.45 25.96
C ALA A 150 12.66 8.26 26.64
N GLU A 151 13.88 7.74 26.69
CA GLU A 151 15.04 8.45 27.24
C GLU A 151 15.36 9.74 26.45
N LEU A 152 15.28 9.69 25.12
CA LEU A 152 15.44 10.88 24.28
C LEU A 152 14.36 11.92 24.55
N MET A 153 13.10 11.48 24.68
CA MET A 153 11.97 12.36 24.99
C MET A 153 12.15 13.03 26.35
N LYS A 154 12.49 12.25 27.38
CA LYS A 154 12.75 12.73 28.75
C LYS A 154 13.87 13.76 28.76
N ARG A 155 14.96 13.50 28.05
CA ARG A 155 16.10 14.43 27.93
C ARG A 155 15.69 15.77 27.33
N VAL A 156 14.97 15.79 26.21
CA VAL A 156 14.58 17.05 25.54
C VAL A 156 13.47 17.79 26.28
N ARG A 157 12.53 17.08 26.92
CA ARG A 157 11.49 17.70 27.76
C ARG A 157 12.08 18.31 29.02
N SER A 158 13.02 17.63 29.67
CA SER A 158 13.72 18.11 30.87
C SER A 158 14.60 19.32 30.56
N ALA A 159 15.35 19.29 29.46
CA ALA A 159 16.18 20.42 29.02
C ALA A 159 15.36 21.68 28.73
N LYS A 160 14.11 21.52 28.28
CA LYS A 160 13.17 22.63 28.07
C LYS A 160 12.55 23.17 29.37
N ARG A 161 12.46 22.33 30.42
CA ARG A 161 11.74 22.59 31.67
C ARG A 161 12.64 23.01 32.85
N ALA A 162 13.90 23.38 32.65
CA ALA A 162 14.83 23.77 33.72
C ALA A 162 14.18 24.76 34.72
N GLY A 163 13.63 24.22 35.83
CA GLY A 163 12.81 24.96 36.81
C GLY A 163 11.59 24.26 37.44
N SER A 164 11.06 23.13 36.93
CA SER A 164 9.89 22.49 37.56
C SER A 164 9.85 20.95 37.44
N GLY A 165 9.87 20.28 38.61
CA GLY A 165 9.26 18.97 38.94
C GLY A 165 9.65 17.73 38.12
N GLU A 166 10.09 16.68 38.82
CA GLU A 166 10.22 15.32 38.26
C GLU A 166 8.86 14.83 37.75
N MET A 167 8.86 14.23 36.56
CA MET A 167 7.72 13.57 35.97
C MET A 167 7.98 12.06 36.05
N GLU A 168 6.95 11.26 36.33
CA GLU A 168 7.06 9.81 36.43
C GLU A 168 7.53 9.23 35.09
N GLU A 169 8.48 8.29 35.16
CA GLU A 169 9.20 7.67 34.02
C GLU A 169 8.27 6.94 33.02
N GLU A 170 7.01 6.71 33.39
CA GLU A 170 6.04 5.90 32.67
C GLU A 170 5.37 6.63 31.48
N GLU A 171 5.29 7.98 31.47
CA GLU A 171 4.54 8.69 30.42
C GLU A 171 5.19 8.61 29.03
N GLU A 172 6.52 8.71 28.97
CA GLU A 172 7.27 8.65 27.71
C GLU A 172 7.21 7.26 27.05
N GLU A 173 7.32 6.18 27.83
CA GLU A 173 7.24 4.81 27.32
C GLU A 173 5.84 4.50 26.79
N VAL A 174 4.80 4.89 27.53
CA VAL A 174 3.40 4.75 27.12
C VAL A 174 3.13 5.53 25.82
N ALA A 175 3.69 6.73 25.67
CA ALA A 175 3.55 7.51 24.44
C ALA A 175 4.29 6.92 23.25
N MET A 176 5.52 6.43 23.45
CA MET A 176 6.26 5.72 22.41
C MET A 176 5.48 4.50 21.93
N TRP A 177 4.96 3.70 22.86
CA TRP A 177 4.16 2.53 22.51
C TRP A 177 2.85 2.91 21.82
N ALA A 178 2.15 3.94 22.29
CA ALA A 178 0.96 4.43 21.63
C ALA A 178 1.24 4.86 20.18
N VAL A 179 2.38 5.48 19.89
CA VAL A 179 2.77 5.79 18.51
C VAL A 179 3.05 4.52 17.72
N LEU A 180 3.91 3.62 18.22
CA LEU A 180 4.29 2.40 17.50
C LEU A 180 3.09 1.50 17.17
N ALA A 181 2.10 1.44 18.07
CA ALA A 181 0.92 0.59 17.90
C ALA A 181 -0.24 1.23 17.13
N ASN A 182 -0.29 2.56 16.98
CA ASN A 182 -1.43 3.26 16.36
C ASN A 182 -1.06 4.14 15.15
N ALA A 183 0.22 4.40 14.90
CA ALA A 183 0.65 5.20 13.77
C ALA A 183 0.52 4.44 12.45
N VAL A 184 0.15 5.16 11.40
CA VAL A 184 0.12 4.67 10.03
C VAL A 184 1.10 5.45 9.17
N ASP A 185 1.73 4.77 8.21
CA ASP A 185 2.52 5.42 7.16
C ASP A 185 1.60 6.23 6.24
N VAL A 186 1.96 7.48 6.04
CA VAL A 186 1.17 8.45 5.29
C VAL A 186 1.55 8.43 3.83
N GLN A 187 0.63 8.06 2.95
CA GLN A 187 0.80 8.07 1.50
C GLN A 187 0.00 9.22 0.86
N VAL A 188 0.66 10.36 0.61
CA VAL A 188 0.02 11.57 0.02
C VAL A 188 0.29 11.78 -1.48
N GLY A 189 1.11 10.92 -2.10
CA GLY A 189 1.48 11.05 -3.51
C GLY A 189 2.16 9.79 -4.03
N GLU A 190 2.96 9.92 -5.08
CA GLU A 190 3.77 8.82 -5.61
C GLU A 190 5.06 8.62 -4.80
N GLY A 191 5.53 7.37 -4.74
CA GLY A 191 6.78 7.00 -4.08
C GLY A 191 6.60 6.50 -2.65
N ALA A 192 7.69 6.50 -1.87
CA ALA A 192 7.66 6.05 -0.48
C ALA A 192 6.88 7.02 0.42
N ALA A 193 6.23 6.49 1.44
CA ALA A 193 5.50 7.27 2.43
C ALA A 193 6.42 8.32 3.08
N PRO A 194 6.10 9.63 2.99
CA PRO A 194 6.96 10.69 3.52
C PRO A 194 7.08 10.73 5.05
N GLY A 195 6.19 10.07 5.79
CA GLY A 195 6.16 10.09 7.25
C GLY A 195 5.05 9.26 7.86
N ILE A 196 4.90 9.36 9.18
CA ILE A 196 3.88 8.67 9.97
C ILE A 196 2.88 9.65 10.58
N ALA A 197 1.67 9.17 10.85
CA ALA A 197 0.65 9.92 11.58
C ALA A 197 -0.18 9.03 12.51
N VAL A 198 -0.56 9.58 13.66
CA VAL A 198 -1.50 9.00 14.64
C VAL A 198 -2.80 9.78 14.56
N TYR A 199 -3.92 9.09 14.45
CA TYR A 199 -5.27 9.69 14.39
C TYR A 199 -6.05 9.38 15.65
N GLY A 200 -7.14 10.10 15.89
CA GLY A 200 -7.97 9.87 17.07
C GLY A 200 -8.77 8.57 17.02
N PRO A 201 -9.49 8.26 18.12
CA PRO A 201 -10.39 7.12 18.26
C PRO A 201 -11.33 6.86 17.09
N ALA A 202 -11.74 7.89 16.35
CA ALA A 202 -12.54 7.74 15.14
C ALA A 202 -11.88 6.81 14.10
N PHE A 203 -10.54 6.79 14.02
CA PHE A 203 -9.78 5.90 13.14
C PHE A 203 -9.06 4.79 13.90
N SER A 204 -8.36 5.12 14.98
CA SER A 204 -7.52 4.14 15.72
C SER A 204 -8.31 3.09 16.51
N TRP A 205 -9.64 3.10 16.46
CA TRP A 205 -10.50 2.03 17.01
C TRP A 205 -11.10 1.12 15.91
N LEU A 206 -10.75 1.33 14.64
CA LEU A 206 -11.09 0.39 13.57
C LEU A 206 -10.22 -0.84 13.70
N ASP A 207 -10.81 -1.96 14.12
CA ASP A 207 -10.08 -3.22 14.32
C ASP A 207 -9.67 -3.87 12.99
N HIS A 208 -8.69 -4.76 13.09
CA HIS A 208 -8.21 -5.55 11.97
C HIS A 208 -9.20 -6.65 11.58
N ASN A 209 -9.35 -6.88 10.27
CA ASN A 209 -9.91 -8.10 9.72
C ASN A 209 -9.12 -8.50 8.46
N CYS A 210 -8.96 -9.80 8.21
CA CYS A 210 -8.25 -10.31 7.04
C CYS A 210 -9.14 -10.41 5.79
N SER A 211 -10.42 -10.09 5.95
CA SER A 211 -11.42 -9.88 4.89
C SER A 211 -12.17 -8.56 5.19
N PRO A 212 -11.47 -7.41 5.25
CA PRO A 212 -12.04 -6.16 5.72
C PRO A 212 -13.19 -5.67 4.83
N ASN A 213 -14.04 -4.82 5.41
CA ASN A 213 -15.16 -4.16 4.72
C ASN A 213 -14.92 -2.67 4.47
N ALA A 214 -13.83 -2.10 4.99
CA ALA A 214 -13.39 -0.73 4.70
C ALA A 214 -11.89 -0.65 4.38
N CYS A 215 -11.50 0.41 3.68
CA CYS A 215 -10.12 0.84 3.51
C CYS A 215 -10.00 2.34 3.79
N TYR A 216 -8.79 2.90 3.71
CA TYR A 216 -8.57 4.33 3.92
C TYR A 216 -7.64 4.93 2.88
N ARG A 217 -7.69 6.26 2.77
CA ARG A 217 -6.79 7.08 1.96
C ARG A 217 -6.36 8.32 2.72
N PHE A 218 -5.26 8.92 2.28
CA PHE A 218 -4.86 10.24 2.73
C PHE A 218 -5.29 11.32 1.74
N GLU A 219 -5.73 12.44 2.27
CA GLU A 219 -6.08 13.65 1.53
C GLU A 219 -5.07 14.74 1.90
N PRO A 220 -4.43 15.39 0.92
CA PRO A 220 -3.68 16.60 1.19
C PRO A 220 -4.65 17.69 1.67
N THR A 221 -4.18 18.55 2.56
CA THR A 221 -5.01 19.54 3.25
C THR A 221 -5.66 20.51 2.25
N SER A 222 -6.97 20.35 1.97
CA SER A 222 -7.73 21.29 1.15
C SER A 222 -8.38 22.37 2.04
N PRO A 223 -8.32 23.67 1.67
CA PRO A 223 -8.95 24.75 2.43
C PRO A 223 -10.47 24.64 2.58
N SER A 224 -11.15 23.79 1.80
CA SER A 224 -12.59 23.91 1.53
C SER A 224 -13.50 22.87 2.20
N ARG A 225 -12.99 21.93 3.01
CA ARG A 225 -13.81 20.91 3.67
C ARG A 225 -13.70 20.96 5.20
N SER A 226 -14.66 21.65 5.80
CA SER A 226 -14.73 21.96 7.23
C SER A 226 -15.77 21.15 8.00
N SER A 227 -16.15 19.95 7.54
CA SER A 227 -17.00 19.07 8.36
C SER A 227 -16.53 17.63 8.25
N VAL A 228 -16.03 17.10 9.36
CA VAL A 228 -15.78 15.67 9.52
C VAL A 228 -17.13 14.95 9.56
N GLY A 229 -17.43 14.17 8.51
CA GLY A 229 -18.58 13.26 8.49
C GLY A 229 -18.19 11.94 9.15
N VAL A 230 -18.96 11.46 10.13
CA VAL A 230 -18.73 10.19 10.83
C VAL A 230 -20.00 9.36 10.81
N LEU A 231 -19.98 8.24 10.09
CA LEU A 231 -21.08 7.27 9.96
C LEU A 231 -20.82 5.99 10.79
N VAL A 232 -19.90 6.08 11.74
CA VAL A 232 -19.52 4.99 12.65
C VAL A 232 -19.68 5.42 14.10
N SER A 233 -19.90 4.45 14.98
CA SER A 233 -20.07 4.69 16.42
C SER A 233 -19.39 3.60 17.24
N PRO A 234 -18.96 3.89 18.49
CA PRO A 234 -18.44 2.86 19.39
C PRO A 234 -19.52 1.83 19.73
N ALA A 235 -19.22 0.55 19.52
CA ALA A 235 -20.13 -0.53 19.83
C ALA A 235 -20.35 -0.66 21.35
N GLY A 236 -21.59 -0.95 21.75
CA GLY A 236 -21.96 -1.30 23.13
C GLY A 236 -22.07 -0.13 24.12
N ALA A 237 -21.95 1.12 23.69
CA ALA A 237 -22.04 2.28 24.57
C ALA A 237 -23.43 2.95 24.48
N LYS A 238 -24.15 3.08 25.61
CA LYS A 238 -25.41 3.86 25.69
C LYS A 238 -25.16 5.36 25.49
N GLU A 239 -23.98 5.81 25.89
CA GLU A 239 -23.42 7.15 25.69
C GLU A 239 -22.02 6.99 25.11
N PRO A 240 -21.57 7.83 24.17
CA PRO A 240 -20.24 7.74 23.63
C PRO A 240 -19.19 7.93 24.74
N PRO A 241 -18.04 7.24 24.70
CA PRO A 241 -16.97 7.49 25.66
C PRO A 241 -16.56 8.96 25.63
N GLU A 242 -16.22 9.54 26.78
CA GLU A 242 -15.81 10.95 26.90
C GLU A 242 -14.76 11.35 25.84
N MET A 243 -13.74 10.51 25.62
CA MET A 243 -12.75 10.75 24.56
C MET A 243 -13.39 10.82 23.16
N TRP A 244 -14.35 9.95 22.83
CA TRP A 244 -15.05 10.00 21.54
C TRP A 244 -15.75 11.35 21.34
N GLU A 245 -16.45 11.85 22.37
CA GLU A 245 -17.12 13.15 22.29
C GLU A 245 -16.13 14.31 22.20
N ILE A 246 -14.99 14.23 22.91
CA ILE A 246 -13.90 15.22 22.78
C ILE A 246 -13.35 15.23 21.35
N TRP A 247 -13.16 14.05 20.75
CA TRP A 247 -12.54 13.89 19.44
C TRP A 247 -13.46 14.17 18.24
N ILE A 248 -14.79 14.08 18.42
CA ILE A 248 -15.78 14.16 17.33
C ILE A 248 -16.83 15.25 17.54
N GLY A 249 -17.18 15.58 18.79
CA GLY A 249 -18.35 16.38 19.13
C GLY A 249 -18.17 17.90 19.02
N ASP A 250 -16.93 18.42 18.95
CA ASP A 250 -16.70 19.87 18.93
C ASP A 250 -15.36 20.27 18.26
N GLU A 251 -15.42 20.66 16.98
CA GLU A 251 -14.27 21.21 16.25
C GLU A 251 -13.60 22.39 16.99
N SER A 252 -14.34 23.15 17.80
CA SER A 252 -13.78 24.28 18.56
C SER A 252 -12.95 23.87 19.78
N LYS A 253 -13.28 22.73 20.42
CA LYS A 253 -12.45 22.11 21.47
C LYS A 253 -11.24 21.37 20.90
N LEU A 254 -11.38 20.83 19.69
CA LEU A 254 -10.30 20.21 18.92
C LEU A 254 -9.19 21.22 18.56
N ILE A 255 -9.54 22.47 18.24
CA ILE A 255 -8.61 23.54 17.83
C ILE A 255 -7.56 23.92 18.90
N GLN A 256 -7.80 23.65 20.19
CA GLN A 256 -6.84 23.97 21.25
C GLN A 256 -5.69 22.96 21.42
N GLY A 257 -5.81 21.75 20.85
CA GLY A 257 -4.82 20.67 21.02
C GLY A 257 -4.47 19.88 19.75
N LEU A 258 -5.30 19.90 18.70
CA LEU A 258 -5.08 19.11 17.49
C LEU A 258 -4.34 19.81 16.37
N THR A 259 -3.61 19.01 15.59
CA THR A 259 -3.17 19.34 14.23
C THR A 259 -4.33 19.76 13.31
N ILE A 260 -4.69 21.04 13.33
CA ILE A 260 -5.59 21.68 12.35
C ILE A 260 -5.09 21.44 10.90
N TYR A 261 -3.79 21.15 10.76
CA TYR A 261 -3.10 20.87 9.51
C TYR A 261 -2.30 19.58 9.63
N GLY A 262 -2.21 18.84 8.53
CA GLY A 262 -1.68 17.50 8.48
C GLY A 262 -2.25 16.74 7.28
N PRO A 263 -1.70 15.57 6.96
CA PRO A 263 -2.36 14.61 6.08
C PRO A 263 -3.67 14.17 6.74
N ARG A 264 -4.81 14.39 6.07
CA ARG A 264 -6.12 13.98 6.61
C ARG A 264 -6.44 12.57 6.14
N ILE A 265 -7.15 11.79 6.94
CA ILE A 265 -7.54 10.42 6.58
C ILE A 265 -9.03 10.33 6.28
N THR A 266 -9.38 9.63 5.21
CA THR A 266 -10.76 9.27 4.90
C THR A 266 -10.89 7.76 4.83
N VAL A 267 -11.87 7.21 5.55
CA VAL A 267 -12.19 5.78 5.58
C VAL A 267 -13.41 5.53 4.71
N ARG A 268 -13.34 4.54 3.83
CA ARG A 268 -14.36 4.26 2.81
C ARG A 268 -14.73 2.78 2.80
N SER A 269 -16.00 2.47 2.60
CA SER A 269 -16.50 1.09 2.46
C SER A 269 -16.07 0.48 1.13
N ILE A 270 -15.57 -0.76 1.19
CA ILE A 270 -15.23 -1.60 0.03
C ILE A 270 -16.16 -2.79 -0.13
N LYS A 271 -17.04 -3.02 0.86
CA LYS A 271 -18.14 -3.98 0.85
C LYS A 271 -19.39 -3.30 1.42
N PRO A 272 -20.61 -3.78 1.14
CA PRO A 272 -21.80 -3.34 1.86
C PRO A 272 -21.67 -3.66 3.36
N ILE A 273 -22.10 -2.75 4.23
CA ILE A 273 -22.02 -2.85 5.69
C ILE A 273 -23.41 -2.63 6.27
N LYS A 274 -23.89 -3.54 7.11
CA LYS A 274 -25.18 -3.40 7.78
C LYS A 274 -25.10 -2.48 8.99
N LYS A 275 -26.21 -1.83 9.32
CA LYS A 275 -26.34 -1.09 10.57
C LYS A 275 -25.96 -1.99 11.76
N GLY A 276 -25.05 -1.52 12.61
CA GLY A 276 -24.53 -2.25 13.77
C GLY A 276 -23.47 -3.30 13.44
N GLU A 277 -23.12 -3.51 12.17
CA GLU A 277 -21.98 -4.34 11.77
C GLU A 277 -20.68 -3.60 12.07
N GLU A 278 -19.67 -4.36 12.51
CA GLU A 278 -18.32 -3.85 12.78
C GLU A 278 -17.67 -3.35 11.49
N VAL A 279 -17.09 -2.15 11.55
CA VAL A 279 -16.25 -1.61 10.47
C VAL A 279 -14.81 -1.98 10.76
N SER A 280 -14.18 -2.64 9.80
CA SER A 280 -12.82 -3.16 9.93
C SER A 280 -11.95 -2.82 8.73
N ILE A 281 -10.66 -2.64 9.00
CA ILE A 281 -9.62 -2.40 7.99
C ILE A 281 -8.57 -3.53 8.06
N THR A 282 -7.63 -3.56 7.11
CA THR A 282 -6.47 -4.46 7.22
C THR A 282 -5.27 -3.72 7.81
N TYR A 283 -4.43 -4.44 8.58
CA TYR A 283 -3.21 -3.94 9.21
C TYR A 283 -1.94 -4.61 8.66
N THR A 284 -2.12 -5.65 7.83
CA THR A 284 -1.08 -6.48 7.21
C THR A 284 -1.45 -6.70 5.74
N ASP A 285 -0.54 -7.25 4.96
CA ASP A 285 -0.79 -7.64 3.58
C ASP A 285 -1.75 -8.83 3.52
N LEU A 286 -2.80 -8.71 2.70
CA LEU A 286 -3.81 -9.75 2.53
C LEU A 286 -3.38 -10.84 1.54
N LEU A 287 -2.32 -10.59 0.75
CA LEU A 287 -1.73 -11.51 -0.23
C LEU A 287 -0.70 -12.48 0.38
N GLN A 288 -0.69 -12.61 1.70
CA GLN A 288 0.17 -13.54 2.42
C GLN A 288 -0.65 -14.65 3.12
N PRO A 289 -0.02 -15.81 3.43
CA PRO A 289 -0.64 -16.90 4.15
C PRO A 289 -1.10 -16.50 5.56
N LYS A 290 -2.04 -17.28 6.10
CA LYS A 290 -2.56 -17.09 7.46
C LYS A 290 -1.47 -17.03 8.53
N ALA A 291 -0.46 -17.88 8.44
CA ALA A 291 0.64 -17.93 9.41
C ALA A 291 1.46 -16.62 9.42
N THR A 292 1.84 -16.12 8.25
CA THR A 292 2.58 -14.86 8.08
C THR A 292 1.74 -13.67 8.57
N ARG A 293 0.46 -13.61 8.20
CA ARG A 293 -0.47 -12.57 8.70
C ARG A 293 -0.58 -12.59 10.23
N HIS A 294 -0.63 -13.76 10.86
CA HIS A 294 -0.66 -13.85 12.32
C HIS A 294 0.66 -13.40 12.97
N LEU A 295 1.80 -13.74 12.35
CA LEU A 295 3.10 -13.32 12.84
C LEU A 295 3.25 -11.79 12.80
N ASP A 296 2.91 -11.15 11.67
CA ASP A 296 2.93 -9.69 11.52
C ASP A 296 2.07 -9.00 12.59
N LEU A 297 0.86 -9.49 12.79
CA LEU A 297 -0.09 -8.93 13.74
C LEU A 297 0.40 -9.12 15.18
N TRP A 298 1.01 -10.26 15.49
CA TRP A 298 1.59 -10.52 16.80
C TRP A 298 2.77 -9.59 17.08
N LEU A 299 3.75 -9.54 16.16
CA LEU A 299 4.97 -8.75 16.34
C LEU A 299 4.66 -7.26 16.53
N LYS A 300 3.72 -6.72 15.74
CA LYS A 300 3.41 -5.28 15.76
C LYS A 300 2.30 -4.89 16.74
N TYR A 301 1.23 -5.69 16.84
CA TYR A 301 0.01 -5.31 17.56
C TYR A 301 -0.34 -6.26 18.72
N ARG A 302 0.44 -7.33 18.95
CA ARG A 302 0.32 -8.26 20.08
C ARG A 302 -1.05 -8.95 20.18
N PHE A 303 -1.63 -9.31 19.03
CA PHE A 303 -2.83 -10.15 18.98
C PHE A 303 -2.78 -11.16 17.83
N VAL A 304 -3.56 -12.22 17.96
CA VAL A 304 -3.79 -13.21 16.89
C VAL A 304 -5.19 -13.00 16.32
N CYS A 305 -5.30 -12.91 15.00
CA CYS A 305 -6.58 -12.64 14.35
C CYS A 305 -7.50 -13.87 14.37
N CYS A 306 -8.75 -13.65 14.78
CA CYS A 306 -9.80 -14.67 14.82
C CYS A 306 -10.97 -14.33 13.88
N CYS A 307 -10.71 -13.63 12.77
CA CYS A 307 -11.76 -13.32 11.79
C CYS A 307 -12.24 -14.57 11.03
N ASN A 308 -13.36 -14.46 10.32
CA ASN A 308 -13.94 -15.58 9.54
C ASN A 308 -12.95 -16.22 8.57
N ARG A 309 -12.10 -15.42 7.92
CA ARG A 309 -11.04 -15.93 7.02
C ARG A 309 -10.02 -16.78 7.79
N CYS A 310 -9.57 -16.32 8.96
CA CYS A 310 -8.63 -17.07 9.79
C CYS A 310 -9.24 -18.31 10.47
N LEU A 311 -10.54 -18.29 10.77
CA LEU A 311 -11.25 -19.40 11.44
C LEU A 311 -11.85 -20.44 10.48
N ALA A 312 -11.82 -20.18 9.17
CA ALA A 312 -12.44 -21.07 8.18
C ALA A 312 -11.87 -22.49 8.22
N SER A 313 -12.77 -23.49 8.20
CA SER A 313 -12.43 -24.91 8.09
C SER A 313 -13.50 -25.60 7.21
N PRO A 314 -13.14 -26.14 6.02
CA PRO A 314 -11.82 -26.10 5.39
C PRO A 314 -11.37 -24.66 5.07
N GLU A 315 -10.08 -24.48 4.79
CA GLU A 315 -9.52 -23.16 4.44
C GLU A 315 -10.27 -22.54 3.26
N MET A 316 -10.42 -21.20 3.30
CA MET A 316 -10.97 -20.48 2.15
C MET A 316 -10.03 -20.61 0.96
N TYR A 317 -10.59 -20.56 -0.26
CA TYR A 317 -9.83 -20.69 -1.51
C TYR A 317 -8.58 -19.80 -1.54
N ILE A 318 -8.69 -18.54 -1.08
CA ILE A 318 -7.57 -17.59 -1.05
C ILE A 318 -6.42 -18.03 -0.14
N ASP A 319 -6.69 -18.56 1.04
CA ASP A 319 -5.61 -18.99 1.95
C ASP A 319 -5.02 -20.32 1.50
N TYR A 320 -5.85 -21.21 0.96
CA TYR A 320 -5.38 -22.44 0.33
C TYR A 320 -4.44 -22.13 -0.85
N ILE A 321 -4.90 -21.34 -1.83
CA ILE A 321 -4.14 -21.06 -3.06
C ILE A 321 -2.86 -20.26 -2.80
N LEU A 322 -2.82 -19.41 -1.78
CA LEU A 322 -1.61 -18.65 -1.48
C LEU A 322 -0.49 -19.51 -0.91
N ASN A 323 -0.80 -20.67 -0.34
CA ASN A 323 0.15 -21.50 0.42
C ASN A 323 0.23 -22.96 -0.07
N CYS A 324 -0.60 -23.37 -1.03
CA CYS A 324 -0.62 -24.76 -1.47
C CYS A 324 0.55 -25.10 -2.39
N ASP A 325 1.07 -26.32 -2.24
CA ASP A 325 1.97 -26.92 -3.21
C ASP A 325 1.19 -27.24 -4.50
N ALA A 326 1.75 -26.89 -5.67
CA ALA A 326 1.14 -27.19 -6.96
C ALA A 326 0.81 -28.70 -7.15
N ARG A 327 1.49 -29.62 -6.47
CA ARG A 327 1.20 -31.07 -6.49
C ARG A 327 -0.11 -31.45 -5.80
N ASN A 328 -0.50 -30.69 -4.78
CA ASN A 328 -1.71 -30.93 -4.01
C ASN A 328 -2.97 -30.50 -4.78
N MET A 329 -2.81 -29.84 -5.94
CA MET A 329 -3.90 -29.49 -6.86
C MET A 329 -4.55 -30.72 -7.52
N ASP A 330 -3.81 -31.81 -7.70
CA ASP A 330 -4.24 -33.03 -8.38
C ASP A 330 -4.38 -34.25 -7.45
N SER A 331 -3.99 -34.15 -6.17
CA SER A 331 -4.04 -35.27 -5.22
C SER A 331 -4.67 -34.89 -3.87
N ASN A 332 -5.52 -35.77 -3.31
CA ASN A 332 -6.14 -35.63 -1.98
C ASN A 332 -5.15 -35.85 -0.82
N HIS A 333 -3.84 -35.77 -1.06
CA HIS A 333 -2.82 -36.08 -0.08
C HIS A 333 -2.02 -34.85 0.30
N ASP A 334 -2.15 -34.47 1.57
CA ASP A 334 -1.52 -33.31 2.18
C ASP A 334 -0.04 -33.62 2.49
N TYR A 335 0.81 -33.64 1.46
CA TYR A 335 2.27 -33.70 1.65
C TYR A 335 2.82 -32.27 1.79
N PHE A 336 2.37 -31.55 2.81
CA PHE A 336 2.89 -30.23 3.14
C PHE A 336 4.27 -30.34 3.81
N ARG A 337 5.31 -29.76 3.21
CA ARG A 337 6.64 -29.61 3.83
C ARG A 337 6.92 -28.13 4.07
N ASP A 338 6.46 -27.63 5.22
CA ASP A 338 6.67 -26.26 5.72
C ASP A 338 8.14 -25.79 5.64
N ALA A 339 9.08 -26.73 5.78
CA ALA A 339 10.52 -26.48 5.71
C ALA A 339 11.00 -26.00 4.32
N ASP A 340 10.47 -26.58 3.23
CA ASP A 340 10.93 -26.27 1.87
C ASP A 340 10.42 -24.88 1.43
N CYS A 341 9.21 -24.50 1.87
CA CYS A 341 8.65 -23.17 1.60
C CYS A 341 9.38 -22.08 2.39
N LYS A 342 9.80 -22.37 3.62
CA LYS A 342 10.56 -21.43 4.45
C LYS A 342 11.96 -21.14 3.89
N GLU A 343 12.69 -22.17 3.43
CA GLU A 343 14.00 -21.98 2.79
C GLU A 343 13.90 -21.04 1.57
N LEU A 344 12.79 -21.12 0.85
CA LEU A 344 12.53 -20.30 -0.31
C LEU A 344 12.20 -18.84 0.03
N ASP A 345 11.44 -18.64 1.11
CA ASP A 345 11.13 -17.32 1.67
C ASP A 345 12.42 -16.63 2.16
N ASP A 346 13.23 -17.34 2.96
CA ASP A 346 14.52 -16.87 3.46
C ASP A 346 15.47 -16.48 2.31
N PHE A 347 15.47 -17.25 1.20
CA PHE A 347 16.26 -16.92 0.01
C PHE A 347 15.77 -15.64 -0.71
N LEU A 348 14.47 -15.45 -0.84
CA LEU A 348 13.89 -14.25 -1.44
C LEU A 348 14.23 -13.02 -0.60
N ASP A 349 14.03 -13.08 0.72
CA ASP A 349 14.35 -12.00 1.66
C ASP A 349 15.85 -11.65 1.64
N GLN A 350 16.72 -12.66 1.60
CA GLN A 350 18.15 -12.45 1.48
C GLN A 350 18.52 -11.76 0.15
N THR A 351 17.91 -12.20 -0.96
CA THR A 351 18.17 -11.61 -2.29
C THR A 351 17.71 -10.15 -2.37
N ILE A 352 16.53 -9.85 -1.80
CA ILE A 352 16.01 -8.47 -1.71
C ILE A 352 16.92 -7.62 -0.82
N SER A 353 17.37 -8.14 0.32
CA SER A 353 18.26 -7.43 1.25
C SER A 353 19.62 -7.10 0.63
N GLU A 354 20.19 -8.02 -0.14
CA GLU A 354 21.43 -7.80 -0.91
C GLU A 354 21.25 -6.68 -1.95
N PHE A 355 20.12 -6.67 -2.67
CA PHE A 355 19.78 -5.61 -3.62
C PHE A 355 19.70 -4.24 -2.93
N MET A 356 19.06 -4.16 -1.77
CA MET A 356 18.89 -2.91 -1.04
C MET A 356 20.18 -2.36 -0.41
N SER A 357 21.19 -3.21 -0.19
CA SER A 357 22.41 -2.86 0.55
C SER A 357 23.58 -2.40 -0.34
N ASP A 358 23.94 -3.16 -1.38
CA ASP A 358 25.12 -2.91 -2.22
C ASP A 358 25.01 -3.56 -3.64
N GLY A 359 23.82 -4.02 -4.05
CA GLY A 359 23.67 -4.98 -5.15
C GLY A 359 23.66 -4.40 -6.57
N SER A 360 24.14 -5.19 -7.55
CA SER A 360 23.82 -5.01 -8.97
C SER A 360 22.38 -5.48 -9.22
N PRO A 361 21.48 -4.62 -9.75
CA PRO A 361 20.09 -5.00 -9.97
C PRO A 361 19.92 -6.19 -10.93
N GLU A 362 20.84 -6.37 -11.88
CA GLU A 362 20.84 -7.48 -12.84
C GLU A 362 21.03 -8.84 -12.15
N ALA A 363 21.93 -8.93 -11.17
CA ALA A 363 22.17 -10.16 -10.42
C ALA A 363 20.97 -10.53 -9.54
N CYS A 364 20.25 -9.52 -9.02
CA CYS A 364 19.00 -9.73 -8.30
C CYS A 364 17.94 -10.37 -9.22
N CYS A 365 17.71 -9.79 -10.40
CA CYS A 365 16.77 -10.34 -11.37
C CYS A 365 17.12 -11.78 -11.76
N GLU A 366 18.38 -12.04 -12.12
CA GLU A 366 18.82 -13.38 -12.52
C GLU A 366 18.62 -14.43 -11.40
N LYS A 367 18.91 -14.09 -10.14
CA LYS A 367 18.70 -15.00 -8.99
C LYS A 367 17.22 -15.35 -8.82
N ILE A 368 16.33 -14.36 -8.85
CA ILE A 368 14.89 -14.56 -8.65
C ILE A 368 14.27 -15.28 -9.85
N GLU A 369 14.63 -14.93 -11.09
CA GLU A 369 14.12 -15.61 -12.28
C GLU A 369 14.58 -17.07 -12.35
N ASN A 370 15.85 -17.36 -12.04
CA ASN A 370 16.35 -18.73 -11.98
C ASN A 370 15.63 -19.57 -10.92
N LEU A 371 15.28 -18.95 -9.79
CA LEU A 371 14.51 -19.60 -8.73
C LEU A 371 13.12 -19.99 -9.24
N LEU A 372 12.39 -19.00 -9.78
CA LEU A 372 11.07 -19.20 -10.37
C LEU A 372 11.10 -20.25 -11.49
N TYR A 373 12.09 -20.20 -12.36
CA TYR A 373 12.27 -21.11 -13.49
C TYR A 373 12.57 -22.55 -13.05
N LYS A 374 13.53 -22.74 -12.14
CA LYS A 374 13.88 -24.08 -11.61
C LYS A 374 12.63 -24.72 -11.01
N ILE A 375 11.91 -23.99 -10.18
CA ILE A 375 10.71 -24.49 -9.51
C ILE A 375 9.61 -24.80 -10.53
N PHE A 376 9.43 -23.96 -11.55
CA PHE A 376 8.45 -24.20 -12.60
C PHE A 376 8.79 -25.42 -13.49
N GLN A 377 10.07 -25.64 -13.82
CA GLN A 377 10.48 -26.82 -14.59
C GLN A 377 10.23 -28.13 -13.84
N TYR A 378 10.45 -28.18 -12.52
CA TYR A 378 10.18 -29.38 -11.73
C TYR A 378 8.69 -29.77 -11.76
N CYS A 379 7.77 -28.83 -12.03
CA CYS A 379 6.34 -29.11 -12.24
C CYS A 379 6.08 -30.03 -13.44
N GLN A 380 6.93 -30.00 -14.47
CA GLN A 380 6.72 -30.78 -15.69
C GLN A 380 7.30 -32.21 -15.60
N PHE A 381 8.27 -32.45 -14.69
CA PHE A 381 9.06 -33.70 -14.67
C PHE A 381 8.82 -34.61 -13.45
N GLN A 382 7.92 -34.26 -12.51
CA GLN A 382 7.50 -35.10 -11.38
C GLN A 382 8.66 -35.73 -10.57
N GLU A 383 9.74 -34.98 -10.29
CA GLU A 383 10.75 -35.46 -9.32
C GLU A 383 10.24 -35.29 -7.88
N PRO A 384 10.41 -36.31 -7.01
CA PRO A 384 9.68 -36.42 -5.74
C PRO A 384 10.14 -35.51 -4.58
N SER A 385 11.19 -34.69 -4.72
CA SER A 385 11.85 -34.06 -3.56
C SER A 385 11.79 -32.53 -3.44
N THR A 386 11.22 -31.78 -4.40
CA THR A 386 11.21 -30.30 -4.36
C THR A 386 9.79 -29.71 -4.34
N PHE A 387 9.59 -28.66 -3.54
CA PHE A 387 8.34 -27.88 -3.44
C PHE A 387 8.05 -27.14 -4.76
N LEU A 388 6.78 -27.13 -5.20
CA LEU A 388 6.39 -26.54 -6.49
C LEU A 388 5.53 -25.28 -6.31
N LEU A 389 6.10 -24.13 -6.73
CA LEU A 389 5.40 -22.86 -6.80
C LEU A 389 4.55 -22.75 -8.07
N HIS A 390 3.25 -22.56 -7.90
CA HIS A 390 2.37 -22.10 -8.96
C HIS A 390 2.24 -20.57 -8.95
N PRO A 391 1.80 -19.93 -10.05
CA PRO A 391 1.80 -18.47 -10.19
C PRO A 391 0.96 -17.65 -9.20
N LEU A 392 0.11 -18.29 -8.40
CA LEU A 392 -0.74 -17.64 -7.41
C LEU A 392 -0.22 -17.79 -5.97
N HIS A 393 0.90 -18.51 -5.78
CA HIS A 393 1.51 -18.70 -4.47
C HIS A 393 2.12 -17.38 -3.97
N TYR A 394 2.08 -17.11 -2.66
CA TYR A 394 2.50 -15.81 -2.10
C TYR A 394 3.94 -15.44 -2.46
N LEU A 395 4.86 -16.42 -2.42
CA LEU A 395 6.25 -16.23 -2.84
C LEU A 395 6.39 -15.85 -4.32
N SER A 396 5.55 -16.40 -5.21
CA SER A 396 5.53 -15.99 -6.62
C SER A 396 5.04 -14.55 -6.77
N LEU A 397 4.00 -14.16 -6.03
CA LEU A 397 3.51 -12.77 -6.05
C LEU A 397 4.58 -11.78 -5.56
N ASN A 398 5.28 -12.11 -4.47
CA ASN A 398 6.41 -11.31 -3.95
C ASN A 398 7.55 -11.20 -4.96
N ALA A 399 7.88 -12.30 -5.64
CA ALA A 399 8.88 -12.32 -6.69
C ALA A 399 8.47 -11.43 -7.87
N TYR A 400 7.21 -11.49 -8.32
CA TYR A 400 6.73 -10.66 -9.43
C TYR A 400 6.76 -9.17 -9.08
N LEU A 401 6.33 -8.81 -7.86
CA LEU A 401 6.39 -7.44 -7.36
C LEU A 401 7.82 -6.90 -7.35
N THR A 402 8.76 -7.73 -6.86
CA THR A 402 10.19 -7.40 -6.81
C THR A 402 10.75 -7.23 -8.21
N LEU A 403 10.58 -8.23 -9.09
CA LEU A 403 11.09 -8.20 -10.46
C LEU A 403 10.52 -7.03 -11.26
N ALA A 404 9.21 -6.78 -11.17
CA ALA A 404 8.57 -5.64 -11.81
C ALA A 404 9.21 -4.29 -11.40
N SER A 405 9.56 -4.16 -10.12
CA SER A 405 10.17 -2.95 -9.57
C SER A 405 11.65 -2.81 -9.98
N VAL A 406 12.43 -3.89 -9.87
CA VAL A 406 13.87 -3.90 -10.21
C VAL A 406 14.06 -3.65 -11.72
N TYR A 407 13.30 -4.34 -12.58
CA TYR A 407 13.37 -4.11 -14.03
C TYR A 407 12.95 -2.71 -14.45
N ARG A 408 12.00 -2.09 -13.74
CA ARG A 408 11.62 -0.70 -13.98
C ARG A 408 12.78 0.25 -13.69
N ILE A 409 13.46 0.06 -12.56
CA ILE A 409 14.65 0.86 -12.19
C ILE A 409 15.76 0.69 -13.23
N LEU A 410 16.04 -0.55 -13.65
CA LEU A 410 17.03 -0.84 -14.69
C LEU A 410 16.70 -0.14 -16.01
N GLY A 411 15.46 -0.27 -16.47
CA GLY A 411 14.99 0.38 -17.69
C GLY A 411 15.03 1.92 -17.63
N SER A 412 14.90 2.52 -16.45
CA SER A 412 14.98 3.97 -16.27
C SER A 412 16.42 4.50 -16.16
N ASN A 413 17.29 3.82 -15.41
CA ASN A 413 18.66 4.27 -15.15
C ASN A 413 19.54 4.28 -16.41
N MET A 414 19.28 3.37 -17.35
CA MET A 414 19.99 3.29 -18.64
C MET A 414 19.61 4.42 -19.62
N ILE A 415 18.92 5.49 -19.21
CA ILE A 415 18.67 6.68 -20.06
C ILE A 415 19.61 7.85 -19.70
N ASP A 416 20.11 7.92 -18.46
CA ASP A 416 20.88 9.06 -17.95
C ASP A 416 22.36 9.05 -18.40
N THR A 417 22.81 7.99 -19.07
CA THR A 417 24.16 7.87 -19.65
C THR A 417 24.03 7.92 -21.17
N GLY A 418 24.33 9.07 -21.81
CA GLY A 418 24.14 9.27 -23.26
C GLY A 418 24.50 8.05 -24.12
N LEU A 419 23.50 7.50 -24.80
CA LEU A 419 23.47 6.08 -25.20
C LEU A 419 24.16 5.76 -26.54
N ASP A 420 24.82 4.60 -26.57
CA ASP A 420 25.14 3.82 -27.77
C ASP A 420 23.91 2.96 -28.18
N GLU A 421 23.83 2.46 -29.42
CA GLU A 421 22.68 1.69 -29.91
C GLU A 421 22.40 0.42 -29.07
N GLY A 422 23.45 -0.23 -28.54
CA GLY A 422 23.31 -1.43 -27.70
C GLY A 422 22.60 -1.19 -26.36
N ASP A 423 22.84 -0.04 -25.73
CA ASP A 423 22.25 0.30 -24.42
C ASP A 423 20.75 0.61 -24.56
N THR A 424 20.32 1.13 -25.72
CA THR A 424 18.90 1.37 -26.00
C THR A 424 18.08 0.08 -26.11
N GLN A 425 18.67 -0.98 -26.68
CA GLN A 425 18.02 -2.27 -26.85
C GLN A 425 17.88 -3.01 -25.52
N GLU A 426 18.90 -2.96 -24.66
CA GLU A 426 18.83 -3.59 -23.34
C GLU A 426 17.84 -2.85 -22.43
N ALA A 427 17.84 -1.52 -22.41
CA ALA A 427 16.85 -0.74 -21.68
C ALA A 427 15.41 -1.06 -22.12
N PHE A 428 15.20 -1.26 -23.42
CA PHE A 428 13.91 -1.68 -23.97
C PHE A 428 13.50 -3.08 -23.48
N LYS A 429 14.44 -4.04 -23.48
CA LYS A 429 14.23 -5.39 -22.93
C LYS A 429 13.86 -5.35 -21.44
N MET A 430 14.51 -4.51 -20.64
CA MET A 430 14.18 -4.33 -19.21
C MET A 430 12.75 -3.78 -19.02
N ARG A 431 12.34 -2.79 -19.82
CA ARG A 431 10.96 -2.26 -19.77
C ARG A 431 9.92 -3.31 -20.17
N ARG A 432 10.24 -4.18 -21.13
CA ARG A 432 9.37 -5.32 -21.49
C ARG A 432 9.18 -6.27 -20.31
N ALA A 433 10.25 -6.63 -19.61
CA ALA A 433 10.19 -7.46 -18.41
C ALA A 433 9.33 -6.81 -17.31
N ALA A 434 9.57 -5.53 -17.03
CA ALA A 434 8.81 -4.77 -16.04
C ALA A 434 7.31 -4.76 -16.36
N ALA A 435 6.94 -4.56 -17.63
CA ALA A 435 5.56 -4.62 -18.10
C ALA A 435 4.97 -6.03 -17.96
N ALA A 436 5.71 -7.08 -18.32
CA ALA A 436 5.26 -8.46 -18.24
C ALA A 436 4.99 -8.91 -16.80
N TYR A 437 5.94 -8.70 -15.87
CA TYR A 437 5.76 -9.04 -14.46
C TYR A 437 4.68 -8.20 -13.78
N SER A 438 4.58 -6.90 -14.11
CA SER A 438 3.51 -6.05 -13.58
C SER A 438 2.13 -6.55 -14.02
N LEU A 439 2.01 -6.98 -15.29
CA LEU A 439 0.76 -7.52 -15.84
C LEU A 439 0.40 -8.87 -15.22
N LEU A 440 1.39 -9.76 -15.05
CA LEU A 440 1.20 -11.06 -14.40
C LEU A 440 0.74 -10.91 -12.95
N LEU A 441 1.37 -10.01 -12.18
CA LEU A 441 0.96 -9.69 -10.82
C LEU A 441 -0.47 -9.10 -10.77
N ALA A 442 -0.79 -8.19 -11.69
CA ALA A 442 -2.13 -7.60 -11.77
C ALA A 442 -3.20 -8.64 -12.11
N GLY A 443 -2.90 -9.57 -13.04
CA GLY A 443 -3.80 -10.67 -13.39
C GLY A 443 -3.97 -11.68 -12.27
N ALA A 444 -2.88 -12.11 -11.62
CA ALA A 444 -2.91 -13.02 -10.49
C ALA A 444 -3.76 -12.45 -9.34
N THR A 445 -3.51 -11.20 -8.96
CA THR A 445 -4.29 -10.53 -7.91
C THR A 445 -5.72 -10.23 -8.32
N HIS A 446 -6.00 -10.00 -9.60
CA HIS A 446 -7.38 -9.89 -10.10
C HIS A 446 -8.15 -11.20 -9.91
N HIS A 447 -7.54 -12.33 -10.26
CA HIS A 447 -8.15 -13.66 -10.07
C HIS A 447 -8.47 -13.94 -8.60
N LEU A 448 -7.56 -13.59 -7.70
CA LEU A 448 -7.78 -13.69 -6.26
C LEU A 448 -8.89 -12.75 -5.77
N PHE A 449 -8.91 -11.50 -6.26
CA PHE A 449 -9.94 -10.51 -5.95
C PHE A 449 -11.36 -10.96 -6.33
N LEU A 450 -11.52 -11.68 -7.44
CA LEU A 450 -12.83 -12.22 -7.84
C LEU A 450 -13.40 -13.19 -6.79
N SER A 451 -12.54 -13.85 -6.00
CA SER A 451 -12.92 -14.77 -4.92
C SER A 451 -12.97 -14.10 -3.54
N GLU A 452 -12.07 -13.15 -3.26
CA GLU A 452 -12.03 -12.36 -2.04
C GLU A 452 -12.04 -10.84 -2.38
N PRO A 453 -13.22 -10.19 -2.39
CA PRO A 453 -13.36 -8.79 -2.79
C PRO A 453 -12.57 -7.80 -1.93
N SER A 454 -12.13 -8.16 -0.71
CA SER A 454 -11.30 -7.24 0.08
C SER A 454 -9.93 -6.96 -0.53
N LEU A 455 -9.49 -7.75 -1.52
CA LEU A 455 -8.23 -7.50 -2.24
C LEU A 455 -8.31 -6.35 -3.24
N ILE A 456 -9.47 -5.69 -3.39
CA ILE A 456 -9.70 -4.61 -4.34
C ILE A 456 -8.66 -3.50 -4.28
N THR A 457 -8.13 -3.17 -3.10
CA THR A 457 -7.09 -2.14 -2.92
C THR A 457 -5.77 -2.55 -3.59
N SER A 458 -5.30 -3.77 -3.33
CA SER A 458 -4.06 -4.29 -3.94
C SER A 458 -4.22 -4.45 -5.45
N THR A 459 -5.34 -5.04 -5.89
CA THR A 459 -5.67 -5.21 -7.31
C THR A 459 -5.71 -3.86 -8.04
N THR A 460 -6.27 -2.81 -7.42
CA THR A 460 -6.26 -1.45 -7.97
C THR A 460 -4.85 -0.97 -8.27
N VAL A 461 -3.96 -1.04 -7.28
CA VAL A 461 -2.58 -0.55 -7.41
C VAL A 461 -1.83 -1.33 -8.48
N PHE A 462 -2.00 -2.65 -8.54
CA PHE A 462 -1.30 -3.47 -9.52
C PHE A 462 -1.78 -3.25 -10.96
N TRP A 463 -3.08 -3.02 -11.20
CA TRP A 463 -3.57 -2.66 -12.54
C TRP A 463 -3.06 -1.28 -13.00
N VAL A 464 -3.02 -0.29 -12.10
CA VAL A 464 -2.43 1.01 -12.41
C VAL A 464 -0.95 0.86 -12.75
N SER A 465 -0.20 0.11 -11.93
CA SER A 465 1.24 -0.15 -12.16
C SER A 465 1.52 -0.92 -13.45
N ALA A 466 0.66 -1.88 -13.83
CA ALA A 466 0.77 -2.61 -15.08
C ALA A 466 0.52 -1.68 -16.28
N GLY A 467 -0.53 -0.87 -16.21
CA GLY A 467 -0.84 0.11 -17.25
C GLY A 467 0.27 1.14 -17.44
N GLU A 468 0.83 1.65 -16.34
CA GLU A 468 1.99 2.55 -16.35
C GLU A 468 3.23 1.89 -16.99
N SER A 469 3.58 0.68 -16.57
CA SER A 469 4.76 -0.02 -17.10
C SER A 469 4.65 -0.31 -18.61
N ILE A 470 3.45 -0.67 -19.09
CA ILE A 470 3.20 -0.85 -20.53
C ILE A 470 3.24 0.51 -21.26
N MET A 471 2.69 1.56 -20.65
CA MET A 471 2.72 2.90 -21.24
C MET A 471 4.15 3.42 -21.38
N ASP A 472 5.00 3.20 -20.38
CA ASP A 472 6.42 3.58 -20.40
C ASP A 472 7.19 2.82 -21.48
N LEU A 473 6.93 1.52 -21.63
CA LEU A 473 7.46 0.70 -22.72
C LEU A 473 7.09 1.30 -24.10
N VAL A 474 5.80 1.54 -24.34
CA VAL A 474 5.30 2.10 -25.60
C VAL A 474 5.91 3.47 -25.86
N ARG A 475 5.93 4.37 -24.87
CA ARG A 475 6.49 5.73 -25.02
C ARG A 475 7.97 5.72 -25.32
N SER A 476 8.73 4.82 -24.69
CA SER A 476 10.17 4.69 -24.94
C SER A 476 10.51 4.22 -26.35
N SER A 477 9.52 3.69 -27.07
CA SER A 477 9.67 3.15 -28.43
C SER A 477 9.41 4.18 -29.54
N CYS A 478 8.95 5.40 -29.22
CA CYS A 478 8.20 6.19 -30.19
C CYS A 478 8.86 7.53 -30.57
N GLY A 479 9.39 7.55 -31.79
CA GLY A 479 9.12 8.61 -32.80
C GLY A 479 7.82 8.39 -33.58
N LEU A 480 6.91 7.54 -33.07
CA LEU A 480 5.60 7.23 -33.66
C LEU A 480 4.53 8.23 -33.20
N ASP A 481 3.80 8.80 -34.15
CA ASP A 481 2.62 9.63 -33.88
C ASP A 481 1.43 8.74 -33.49
N LEU A 482 1.38 8.35 -32.21
CA LEU A 482 0.26 7.62 -31.60
C LEU A 482 -0.99 8.49 -31.42
N GLY A 483 -0.95 9.77 -31.79
CA GLY A 483 -2.07 10.71 -31.69
C GLY A 483 -3.30 10.33 -32.52
N LEU A 484 -3.13 9.42 -33.49
CA LEU A 484 -4.17 8.94 -34.40
C LEU A 484 -4.83 7.60 -34.01
N VAL A 485 -4.42 6.95 -32.92
CA VAL A 485 -5.17 5.78 -32.41
C VAL A 485 -6.47 6.30 -31.79
N SER A 486 -7.53 6.30 -32.61
CA SER A 486 -8.90 6.48 -32.15
C SER A 486 -9.15 5.54 -30.98
N HIS A 487 -9.60 6.09 -29.85
CA HIS A 487 -10.07 5.35 -28.69
C HIS A 487 -11.36 4.60 -29.04
N ASN A 488 -11.30 3.62 -29.94
CA ASN A 488 -12.35 2.61 -30.07
C ASN A 488 -12.19 1.62 -28.91
N SER A 489 -12.34 2.15 -27.69
CA SER A 489 -12.24 1.37 -26.47
C SER A 489 -13.44 0.43 -26.43
N ARG A 490 -13.19 -0.86 -26.68
CA ARG A 490 -14.21 -1.92 -26.50
C ARG A 490 -14.62 -2.05 -25.03
N PHE A 491 -13.80 -1.51 -24.12
CA PHE A 491 -14.06 -1.43 -22.69
C PHE A 491 -14.05 0.02 -22.22
N MET A 492 -15.21 0.50 -21.77
CA MET A 492 -15.39 1.72 -20.98
C MET A 492 -16.24 1.34 -19.76
N PRO A 493 -15.68 1.35 -18.54
CA PRO A 493 -16.48 1.13 -17.35
C PRO A 493 -17.46 2.29 -17.18
N VAL A 494 -18.67 1.99 -16.71
CA VAL A 494 -19.60 3.04 -16.31
C VAL A 494 -19.08 3.62 -15.00
N GLU A 495 -18.70 4.89 -15.01
CA GLU A 495 -18.28 5.60 -13.81
C GLU A 495 -19.52 5.91 -12.95
N ASP A 496 -19.94 4.94 -12.15
CA ASP A 496 -20.95 5.14 -11.10
C ASP A 496 -20.24 5.31 -9.74
N PRO A 497 -20.31 6.49 -9.09
CA PRO A 497 -19.75 6.69 -7.76
C PRO A 497 -20.42 5.81 -6.68
N PHE A 498 -21.57 5.21 -6.98
CA PHE A 498 -22.36 4.34 -6.09
C PHE A 498 -22.45 2.89 -6.58
N ALA A 499 -21.50 2.45 -7.42
CA ALA A 499 -21.46 1.09 -7.94
C ALA A 499 -21.62 0.04 -6.82
N SER A 500 -22.58 -0.87 -7.01
CA SER A 500 -22.75 -2.00 -6.10
C SER A 500 -21.61 -3.01 -6.26
N MET A 501 -21.47 -3.94 -5.30
CA MET A 501 -20.51 -5.04 -5.43
C MET A 501 -20.82 -5.94 -6.65
N ASP A 502 -22.08 -6.07 -7.03
CA ASP A 502 -22.47 -6.87 -8.21
C ASP A 502 -22.12 -6.15 -9.51
N ASP A 503 -22.28 -4.83 -9.57
CA ASP A 503 -21.83 -4.00 -10.72
C ASP A 503 -20.31 -4.05 -10.86
N CYS A 504 -19.58 -4.05 -9.74
CA CYS A 504 -18.13 -4.21 -9.71
C CYS A 504 -17.73 -5.54 -10.33
N LYS A 505 -18.30 -6.67 -9.86
CA LYS A 505 -18.03 -8.00 -10.42
C LYS A 505 -18.35 -8.08 -11.91
N ALA A 506 -19.50 -7.57 -12.34
CA ALA A 506 -19.89 -7.56 -13.75
C ALA A 506 -18.90 -6.77 -14.62
N THR A 507 -18.43 -5.62 -14.11
CA THR A 507 -17.42 -4.79 -14.78
C THR A 507 -16.07 -5.50 -14.84
N SER A 508 -15.65 -6.17 -13.76
CA SER A 508 -14.42 -6.97 -13.70
C SER A 508 -14.43 -8.12 -14.71
N MET A 509 -15.55 -8.82 -14.87
CA MET A 509 -15.67 -9.90 -15.85
C MET A 509 -15.56 -9.39 -17.29
N ARG A 510 -16.25 -8.27 -17.61
CA ARG A 510 -16.13 -7.63 -18.93
C ARG A 510 -14.72 -7.15 -19.23
N PHE A 511 -14.03 -6.61 -18.22
CA PHE A 511 -12.63 -6.23 -18.32
C PHE A 511 -11.75 -7.44 -18.62
N HIS A 512 -11.90 -8.54 -17.87
CA HIS A 512 -11.16 -9.78 -18.07
C HIS A 512 -11.30 -10.29 -19.51
N GLU A 513 -12.54 -10.42 -20.01
CA GLU A 513 -12.81 -10.89 -21.38
C GLU A 513 -12.14 -9.99 -22.43
N CYS A 514 -12.17 -8.67 -22.23
CA CYS A 514 -11.54 -7.72 -23.13
C CYS A 514 -10.01 -7.88 -23.12
N MET A 515 -9.39 -7.97 -21.95
CA MET A 515 -7.95 -8.16 -21.79
C MET A 515 -7.48 -9.46 -22.44
N LEU A 516 -8.18 -10.57 -22.20
CA LEU A 516 -7.80 -11.88 -22.73
C LEU A 516 -7.68 -11.86 -24.25
N SER A 517 -8.66 -11.25 -24.94
CA SER A 517 -8.67 -11.17 -26.41
C SER A 517 -7.48 -10.39 -27.01
N HIS A 518 -6.90 -9.43 -26.27
CA HIS A 518 -5.75 -8.66 -26.73
C HIS A 518 -4.44 -9.34 -26.33
N LEU A 519 -4.39 -9.94 -25.14
CA LEU A 519 -3.21 -10.62 -24.61
C LEU A 519 -2.86 -11.91 -25.33
N THR A 520 -3.83 -12.61 -25.95
CA THR A 520 -3.54 -13.77 -26.80
C THR A 520 -2.49 -13.48 -27.87
N ARG A 521 -2.40 -12.21 -28.31
CA ARG A 521 -1.46 -11.77 -29.34
C ARG A 521 -0.17 -11.19 -28.77
N SER A 522 -0.28 -10.30 -27.78
CA SER A 522 0.85 -9.48 -27.32
C SER A 522 1.65 -10.08 -26.15
N TRP A 523 1.13 -11.11 -25.48
CA TRP A 523 1.82 -11.70 -24.34
C TRP A 523 3.18 -12.30 -24.73
N MET A 524 3.21 -13.10 -25.80
CA MET A 524 4.45 -13.70 -26.33
C MET A 524 5.49 -12.64 -26.70
N TYR A 525 5.05 -11.50 -27.21
CA TYR A 525 5.94 -10.38 -27.51
C TYR A 525 6.53 -9.76 -26.24
N LEU A 526 5.78 -9.65 -25.14
CA LEU A 526 6.31 -9.12 -23.89
C LEU A 526 7.37 -10.04 -23.27
N VAL A 527 7.12 -11.35 -23.29
CA VAL A 527 7.91 -12.35 -22.56
C VAL A 527 9.11 -12.92 -23.30
N GLU A 528 9.23 -12.70 -24.61
CA GLU A 528 10.33 -13.23 -25.42
C GLU A 528 11.71 -12.89 -24.81
N GLY A 529 12.52 -13.91 -24.56
CA GLY A 529 13.84 -13.78 -23.95
C GLY A 529 13.85 -13.89 -22.42
N PHE A 530 12.73 -14.26 -21.80
CA PHE A 530 12.59 -14.47 -20.35
C PHE A 530 12.03 -15.87 -20.05
N SER A 531 12.91 -16.82 -19.76
CA SER A 531 12.59 -18.26 -19.69
C SER A 531 11.41 -18.60 -18.77
N TYR A 532 11.30 -17.94 -17.62
CA TYR A 532 10.18 -18.18 -16.71
C TYR A 532 8.84 -17.69 -17.29
N LEU A 533 8.82 -16.47 -17.81
CA LEU A 533 7.60 -15.85 -18.35
C LEU A 533 7.11 -16.53 -19.63
N GLU A 534 8.01 -17.02 -20.49
CA GLU A 534 7.68 -17.79 -21.69
C GLU A 534 6.90 -19.08 -21.39
N ASN A 535 7.04 -19.62 -20.18
CA ASN A 535 6.32 -20.80 -19.74
C ASN A 535 4.92 -20.51 -19.17
N ILE A 536 4.54 -19.23 -19.03
CA ILE A 536 3.21 -18.84 -18.59
C ILE A 536 2.33 -18.65 -19.81
N GLU A 537 1.27 -19.44 -19.94
CA GLU A 537 0.37 -19.37 -21.09
C GLU A 537 -0.40 -18.04 -21.16
N SER A 538 -0.89 -17.57 -20.00
CA SER A 538 -1.67 -16.35 -19.87
C SER A 538 -1.37 -15.65 -18.54
N PRO A 539 -1.18 -14.33 -18.53
CA PRO A 539 -0.94 -13.58 -17.30
C PRO A 539 -2.22 -13.32 -16.50
N ILE A 540 -3.40 -13.62 -17.05
CA ILE A 540 -4.71 -13.34 -16.43
C ILE A 540 -5.63 -14.55 -16.31
N ASP A 541 -5.35 -15.64 -17.04
CA ASP A 541 -6.15 -16.86 -17.00
C ASP A 541 -5.44 -17.93 -16.16
N PHE A 542 -6.00 -18.15 -14.97
CA PHE A 542 -5.56 -19.17 -14.02
C PHE A 542 -6.59 -20.29 -13.86
N SER A 543 -7.53 -20.41 -14.80
CA SER A 543 -8.59 -21.42 -14.76
C SER A 543 -8.06 -22.85 -14.80
N TRP A 544 -6.85 -23.06 -15.32
CA TRP A 544 -6.14 -24.34 -15.34
C TRP A 544 -5.76 -24.86 -13.94
N LEU A 545 -5.64 -23.98 -12.93
CA LEU A 545 -5.49 -24.37 -11.52
C LEU A 545 -6.82 -24.91 -10.92
N GLY A 546 -7.86 -25.09 -11.76
CA GLY A 546 -9.26 -25.05 -11.38
C GLY A 546 -9.98 -26.35 -11.05
N LYS A 547 -9.30 -27.49 -10.81
CA LYS A 547 -10.02 -28.67 -10.28
C LYS A 547 -10.51 -28.47 -8.84
N ILE A 548 -9.83 -27.66 -8.04
CA ILE A 548 -10.16 -27.42 -6.62
C ILE A 548 -11.21 -26.30 -6.43
N THR A 549 -11.27 -25.32 -7.34
CA THR A 549 -12.27 -24.24 -7.31
C THR A 549 -13.71 -24.76 -7.40
N LYS A 550 -13.95 -25.86 -8.13
CA LYS A 550 -15.29 -26.49 -8.23
C LYS A 550 -15.73 -27.18 -6.93
N ILE A 551 -14.79 -27.63 -6.09
CA ILE A 551 -15.05 -28.38 -4.85
C ILE A 551 -15.29 -27.43 -3.67
N LEU A 552 -14.49 -26.37 -3.53
CA LEU A 552 -14.56 -25.45 -2.38
C LEU A 552 -15.64 -24.36 -2.50
N THR A 553 -16.08 -23.99 -3.71
CA THR A 553 -17.07 -22.92 -3.94
C THR A 553 -18.52 -23.40 -4.07
N GLY A 554 -18.81 -24.68 -3.78
CA GLY A 554 -20.17 -25.21 -3.87
C GLY A 554 -20.76 -25.19 -5.30
N GLY A 555 -19.92 -25.39 -6.32
CA GLY A 555 -20.37 -25.58 -7.70
C GLY A 555 -20.91 -24.33 -8.42
N LYS A 556 -20.74 -23.12 -7.87
CA LYS A 556 -21.10 -21.87 -8.55
C LYS A 556 -19.86 -21.12 -9.06
N THR A 557 -19.14 -21.71 -10.01
CA THR A 557 -18.26 -20.95 -10.89
C THR A 557 -18.83 -21.01 -12.31
N THR A 558 -18.95 -19.85 -12.95
CA THR A 558 -19.20 -19.77 -14.39
C THR A 558 -18.02 -20.40 -15.11
N ASP A 559 -18.31 -21.40 -15.93
CA ASP A 559 -17.34 -22.18 -16.72
C ASP A 559 -16.61 -21.23 -17.68
N LEU A 560 -15.46 -20.70 -17.24
CA LEU A 560 -14.62 -19.78 -18.02
C LEU A 560 -13.55 -20.50 -18.85
N GLY A 561 -13.56 -21.84 -18.87
CA GLY A 561 -12.59 -22.65 -19.59
C GLY A 561 -12.98 -22.90 -21.03
N LYS A 562 -12.78 -21.92 -21.93
CA LYS A 562 -12.55 -22.25 -23.34
C LYS A 562 -11.04 -22.35 -23.53
N HIS A 563 -10.54 -23.58 -23.67
CA HIS A 563 -9.16 -23.82 -24.13
C HIS A 563 -8.95 -23.08 -25.45
N PHE A 564 -8.27 -21.93 -25.40
CA PHE A 564 -7.74 -21.28 -26.58
C PHE A 564 -6.35 -21.86 -26.83
N GLU A 565 -6.20 -22.63 -27.90
CA GLU A 565 -4.86 -23.02 -28.36
C GLU A 565 -4.11 -21.74 -28.76
N TYR A 566 -3.09 -21.37 -28.00
CA TYR A 566 -2.10 -20.38 -28.38
C TYR A 566 -1.27 -20.95 -29.54
N ARG A 567 -1.78 -20.86 -30.78
CA ARG A 567 -1.09 -21.37 -31.97
C ARG A 567 -0.81 -20.27 -32.99
N CYS A 568 0.49 -20.14 -33.29
CA CYS A 568 1.15 -19.39 -34.38
C CYS A 568 1.08 -17.85 -34.36
N ARG A 569 2.28 -17.28 -34.27
CA ARG A 569 2.68 -15.90 -34.59
C ARG A 569 2.07 -15.47 -35.94
N PRO A 570 1.13 -14.52 -35.99
CA PRO A 570 1.03 -13.69 -37.17
C PRO A 570 2.28 -12.79 -37.17
N GLU A 571 3.03 -12.74 -38.28
CA GLU A 571 4.10 -11.76 -38.46
C GLU A 571 3.49 -10.36 -38.45
N THR A 572 3.36 -9.76 -37.27
CA THR A 572 2.79 -8.44 -37.12
C THR A 572 3.90 -7.43 -36.94
N GLY A 573 3.84 -6.34 -37.71
CA GLY A 573 4.84 -5.29 -37.65
C GLY A 573 4.93 -4.68 -36.25
N PHE A 574 6.14 -4.26 -35.86
CA PHE A 574 6.45 -3.63 -34.58
C PHE A 574 5.46 -2.52 -34.19
N GLU A 575 5.07 -1.67 -35.14
CA GLU A 575 4.11 -0.58 -34.90
C GLU A 575 2.72 -1.08 -34.47
N GLU A 576 2.25 -2.17 -35.08
CA GLU A 576 0.95 -2.73 -34.77
C GLU A 576 0.96 -3.37 -33.37
N GLU A 577 2.09 -3.97 -32.97
CA GLU A 577 2.28 -4.49 -31.62
C GLU A 577 2.26 -3.36 -30.57
N MET A 578 2.96 -2.25 -30.83
CA MET A 578 2.92 -1.07 -29.96
C MET A 578 1.51 -0.47 -29.83
N ARG A 579 0.70 -0.52 -30.89
CA ARG A 579 -0.72 -0.10 -30.81
C ARG A 579 -1.56 -1.01 -29.91
N VAL A 580 -1.36 -2.33 -29.99
CA VAL A 580 -2.03 -3.30 -29.12
C VAL A 580 -1.61 -3.10 -27.67
N LEU A 581 -0.31 -2.94 -27.40
CA LEU A 581 0.21 -2.65 -26.07
C LEU A 581 -0.31 -1.31 -25.52
N PHE A 582 -0.38 -0.27 -26.35
CA PHE A 582 -0.98 1.00 -25.95
C PHE A 582 -2.46 0.82 -25.54
N GLN A 583 -3.23 0.05 -26.31
CA GLN A 583 -4.62 -0.24 -25.99
C GLN A 583 -4.76 -1.01 -24.67
N LEU A 584 -3.88 -1.99 -24.42
CA LEU A 584 -3.80 -2.71 -23.16
C LEU A 584 -3.47 -1.78 -21.98
N ALA A 585 -2.50 -0.88 -22.15
CA ALA A 585 -2.16 0.11 -21.14
C ALA A 585 -3.37 0.98 -20.77
N VAL A 586 -4.12 1.45 -21.78
CA VAL A 586 -5.36 2.22 -21.58
C VAL A 586 -6.40 1.42 -20.81
N TYR A 587 -6.60 0.13 -21.12
CA TYR A 587 -7.53 -0.72 -20.37
C TYR A 587 -7.11 -0.93 -18.92
N CYS A 588 -5.84 -1.27 -18.67
CA CYS A 588 -5.28 -1.40 -17.32
C CYS A 588 -5.49 -0.13 -16.49
N LEU A 589 -5.14 1.03 -17.05
CA LEU A 589 -5.29 2.33 -16.39
C LEU A 589 -6.76 2.68 -16.13
N THR A 590 -7.63 2.49 -17.12
CA THR A 590 -9.05 2.82 -16.98
C THR A 590 -9.75 1.93 -15.96
N TYR A 591 -9.45 0.62 -15.96
CA TYR A 591 -9.97 -0.31 -14.97
C TYR A 591 -9.38 -0.05 -13.58
N GLY A 592 -8.08 0.24 -13.49
CA GLY A 592 -7.43 0.68 -12.25
C GLY A 592 -8.09 1.93 -11.67
N ARG A 593 -8.39 2.95 -12.49
CA ARG A 593 -9.13 4.14 -12.06
C ARG A 593 -10.54 3.81 -11.57
N TYR A 594 -11.24 2.91 -12.25
CA TYR A 594 -12.56 2.45 -11.82
C TYR A 594 -12.52 1.84 -10.41
N LEU A 595 -11.59 0.92 -10.14
CA LEU A 595 -11.43 0.34 -8.80
C LEU A 595 -10.93 1.36 -7.77
N ALA A 596 -10.05 2.28 -8.17
CA ALA A 596 -9.59 3.37 -7.31
C ALA A 596 -10.74 4.29 -6.87
N ASN A 597 -11.70 4.56 -7.75
CA ASN A 597 -12.89 5.35 -7.39
C ASN A 597 -13.76 4.62 -6.34
N ILE A 598 -13.82 3.29 -6.38
CA ILE A 598 -14.52 2.49 -5.36
C ILE A 598 -13.79 2.58 -4.02
N CYS A 599 -12.49 2.30 -3.99
CA CYS A 599 -11.69 2.22 -2.76
C CYS A 599 -11.37 3.58 -2.13
N TYR A 600 -11.04 4.54 -2.97
CA TYR A 600 -10.43 5.80 -2.58
C TYR A 600 -11.23 7.02 -3.07
N GLY A 601 -12.33 6.82 -3.78
CA GLY A 601 -13.12 7.93 -4.30
C GLY A 601 -12.46 8.65 -5.50
N PRO A 602 -13.20 9.55 -6.15
CA PRO A 602 -12.79 10.17 -7.42
C PRO A 602 -11.64 11.18 -7.30
N GLN A 603 -11.40 11.71 -6.10
CA GLN A 603 -10.38 12.74 -5.84
C GLN A 603 -9.13 12.17 -5.18
N CYS A 604 -8.82 10.90 -5.44
CA CYS A 604 -7.63 10.26 -4.90
C CYS A 604 -6.41 10.42 -5.83
N TYR A 605 -5.21 10.36 -5.26
CA TYR A 605 -3.96 10.54 -6.03
C TYR A 605 -3.81 9.52 -7.17
N LEU A 606 -4.35 8.29 -7.01
CA LEU A 606 -4.30 7.27 -8.07
C LEU A 606 -5.17 7.66 -9.26
N SER A 607 -6.36 8.20 -9.02
CA SER A 607 -7.24 8.69 -10.08
C SER A 607 -6.61 9.88 -10.81
N ASP A 608 -5.98 10.80 -10.08
CA ASP A 608 -5.23 11.93 -10.66
C ASP A 608 -4.02 11.44 -11.47
N LYS A 609 -3.26 10.47 -10.95
CA LYS A 609 -2.15 9.82 -11.64
C LYS A 609 -2.60 9.22 -12.97
N VAL A 610 -3.67 8.42 -12.95
CA VAL A 610 -4.23 7.84 -14.18
C VAL A 610 -4.67 8.94 -15.15
N GLY A 611 -5.31 10.00 -14.65
CA GLY A 611 -5.68 11.17 -15.45
C GLY A 611 -4.47 11.79 -16.17
N ASN A 612 -3.35 11.96 -15.48
CA ASN A 612 -2.10 12.46 -16.05
C ASN A 612 -1.51 11.49 -17.08
N LEU A 613 -1.46 10.19 -16.78
CA LEU A 613 -0.93 9.18 -17.70
C LEU A 613 -1.75 9.10 -19.00
N LEU A 614 -3.07 9.32 -18.94
CA LEU A 614 -3.94 9.32 -20.13
C LEU A 614 -3.98 10.67 -20.85
N SER A 615 -3.67 11.80 -20.17
CA SER A 615 -3.76 13.15 -20.73
C SER A 615 -2.48 13.64 -21.42
N ILE A 616 -1.32 13.00 -21.21
CA ILE A 616 -0.08 13.28 -21.94
C ILE A 616 -0.27 12.89 -23.42
N ARG A 617 -0.91 13.80 -24.17
CA ARG A 617 -1.23 13.76 -25.60
C ARG A 617 -0.76 15.03 -26.34
N SER A 618 0.07 15.90 -25.75
CA SER A 618 0.34 17.22 -26.35
C SER A 618 1.73 17.83 -26.14
N LEU A 619 2.77 17.06 -25.86
CA LEU A 619 4.16 17.57 -25.86
C LEU A 619 4.96 16.85 -26.95
N GLY A 620 4.68 17.24 -28.19
CA GLY A 620 5.31 16.70 -29.39
C GLY A 620 5.01 17.52 -30.64
N THR A 621 4.92 18.84 -30.50
CA THR A 621 5.00 19.79 -31.62
C THR A 621 5.84 20.98 -31.17
N GLY A 622 7.16 20.83 -31.29
CA GLY A 622 8.14 21.89 -31.11
C GLY A 622 9.17 21.77 -32.21
#